data_AF-A0A966K2C2-F1
#
_entry.id   AF-A0A966K2C2-F1
#
_cell.length_a   1.000
_cell.length_b   1.000
_cell.length_c   1.000
_cell.angle_alpha   90.00
_cell.angle_beta   90.00
_cell.angle_gamma   90.00
#
_symmetry.space_group_name_H-M   'P 1'
#
loop_
_entity.id
_entity.type
_entity.pdbx_description
1 polymer ?
#
loop_
_entity_poly.entity_id
_entity_poly.type
_entity_poly.pdbx_seq_one_letter_code
_entity_poly.pdbx_strand_id
1 'polypeptide(L)'
;MKHIKFFLIIYTFSIAVGANTNPILLDYFEKVYSEEINKFLSCIENEGLSKKDQIYSDCRISEELEDAAFIIDNKKAISSYDFLSHISKYKSIKKVRPIYPSKMQQEGEMGYLIVKFDIDKNGKTINYQILERQCGNVYNPRTEFISCDGFDRATLTAVKKLKYEPTQINNEPVVHRDVLHRFTFLMAQEKNVLLDSGANQYNKLIAAMKRNEFERALKIANENLEKDDYFLYQKAVIKFYMKD
;
A
#
# COMPACT_ATOMS: atom_id res chain seq x y z
N MET A 1 -29.21 -1.15 54.67
CA MET A 1 -29.14 -0.17 53.56
C MET A 1 -28.29 -0.76 52.45
N LYS A 2 -28.87 -1.10 51.29
CA LYS A 2 -28.16 -1.71 50.15
C LYS A 2 -27.53 -0.58 49.32
N HIS A 3 -26.21 -0.61 49.14
CA HIS A 3 -25.49 0.31 48.26
C HIS A 3 -25.71 -0.08 46.79
N ILE A 4 -26.49 0.70 46.07
CA ILE A 4 -26.64 0.61 44.61
C ILE A 4 -25.39 1.23 43.98
N LYS A 5 -24.58 0.43 43.31
CA LYS A 5 -23.45 0.92 42.51
C LYS A 5 -24.01 1.42 41.17
N PHE A 6 -23.99 2.74 40.96
CA PHE A 6 -24.31 3.35 39.67
C PHE A 6 -23.12 3.13 38.73
N PHE A 7 -23.30 2.29 37.71
CA PHE A 7 -22.31 2.09 36.66
C PHE A 7 -22.52 3.20 35.62
N LEU A 8 -21.66 4.23 35.64
CA LEU A 8 -21.65 5.29 34.63
C LEU A 8 -21.13 4.71 33.31
N ILE A 9 -22.05 4.36 32.41
CA ILE A 9 -21.74 3.99 31.03
C ILE A 9 -21.45 5.28 30.28
N ILE A 10 -20.17 5.59 30.10
CA ILE A 10 -19.72 6.68 29.22
C ILE A 10 -19.91 6.18 27.78
N TYR A 11 -21.01 6.59 27.15
CA TYR A 11 -21.15 6.50 25.70
C TYR A 11 -20.16 7.49 25.07
N THR A 12 -19.01 6.99 24.60
CA THR A 12 -18.16 7.77 23.70
C THR A 12 -18.87 7.85 22.36
N PHE A 13 -19.54 8.98 22.12
CA PHE A 13 -20.01 9.35 20.80
C PHE A 13 -18.77 9.68 19.97
N SER A 14 -18.31 8.73 19.15
CA SER A 14 -17.29 9.00 18.15
C SER A 14 -17.89 9.98 17.14
N ILE A 15 -17.55 11.26 17.28
CA ILE A 15 -17.79 12.24 16.23
C ILE A 15 -16.83 11.85 15.11
N ALA A 16 -17.36 11.17 14.10
CA ALA A 16 -16.69 11.05 12.82
C ALA A 16 -16.58 12.46 12.25
N VAL A 17 -15.42 13.10 12.43
CA VAL A 17 -15.09 14.33 11.72
C VAL A 17 -14.80 13.91 10.27
N GLY A 18 -15.88 13.73 9.49
CA GLY A 18 -15.78 13.64 8.05
C GLY A 18 -15.30 14.98 7.53
N ALA A 19 -14.22 14.99 6.76
CA ALA A 19 -13.92 16.14 5.91
C ALA A 19 -15.16 16.41 5.06
N ASN A 20 -15.77 17.60 5.19
CA ASN A 20 -16.90 18.02 4.37
C ASN A 20 -16.42 18.18 2.92
N THR A 21 -16.37 17.10 2.15
CA THR A 21 -16.19 17.15 0.71
C THR A 21 -17.36 17.94 0.12
N ASN A 22 -17.05 18.93 -0.72
CA ASN A 22 -18.05 19.78 -1.33
C ASN A 22 -19.07 18.89 -2.09
N PRO A 23 -20.39 18.99 -1.81
CA PRO A 23 -21.40 18.16 -2.48
C PRO A 23 -21.37 18.26 -4.00
N ILE A 24 -21.02 19.43 -4.55
CA ILE A 24 -20.86 19.65 -6.00
C ILE A 24 -19.70 18.82 -6.55
N LEU A 25 -18.62 18.70 -5.77
CA LEU A 25 -17.46 17.92 -6.16
C LEU A 25 -17.79 16.43 -6.16
N LEU A 26 -18.57 15.97 -5.18
CA LEU A 26 -18.98 14.57 -5.11
C LEU A 26 -19.88 14.19 -6.29
N ASP A 27 -20.88 15.03 -6.60
CA ASP A 27 -21.76 14.86 -7.77
C ASP A 27 -20.98 14.81 -9.09
N TYR A 28 -19.97 15.68 -9.24
CA TYR A 28 -19.06 15.63 -10.39
C TYR A 28 -18.36 14.27 -10.52
N PHE A 29 -17.78 13.76 -9.43
CA PHE A 29 -17.08 12.47 -9.48
C PHE A 29 -18.04 11.30 -9.67
N GLU A 30 -19.25 11.33 -9.09
CA GLU A 30 -20.27 10.30 -9.33
C GLU A 30 -20.66 10.19 -10.81
N LYS A 31 -20.75 11.34 -11.49
CA LYS A 31 -20.97 11.40 -12.93
C LYS A 31 -19.79 10.83 -13.71
N VAL A 32 -18.57 11.28 -13.40
CA VAL A 32 -17.33 10.79 -14.04
C VAL A 32 -17.22 9.27 -13.87
N TYR A 33 -17.41 8.77 -12.65
CA TYR A 33 -17.38 7.34 -12.32
C TYR A 33 -18.37 6.55 -13.19
N SER A 34 -19.61 7.03 -13.31
CA SER A 34 -20.64 6.37 -14.11
C SER A 34 -20.31 6.37 -15.61
N GLU A 35 -19.83 7.49 -16.15
CA GLU A 35 -19.44 7.62 -17.55
C GLU A 35 -18.25 6.71 -17.91
N GLU A 36 -17.21 6.71 -17.06
CA GLU A 36 -16.01 5.92 -17.29
C GLU A 36 -16.25 4.41 -17.13
N ILE A 37 -17.11 3.99 -16.20
CA ILE A 37 -17.54 2.58 -16.11
C ILE A 37 -18.24 2.15 -17.39
N ASN A 38 -19.15 2.98 -17.93
CA ASN A 38 -19.86 2.64 -19.16
C ASN A 38 -18.90 2.51 -20.36
N LYS A 39 -17.88 3.39 -20.45
CA LYS A 39 -16.83 3.27 -21.47
C LYS A 39 -16.03 1.97 -21.30
N PHE A 40 -15.65 1.64 -20.07
CA PHE A 40 -14.94 0.39 -19.78
C PHE A 40 -15.77 -0.84 -20.15
N LEU A 41 -17.03 -0.90 -19.73
CA LEU A 41 -17.94 -2.02 -20.06
C LEU A 41 -18.19 -2.13 -21.57
N SER A 42 -18.34 -1.00 -22.27
CA SER A 42 -18.46 -0.99 -23.74
C SER A 42 -17.20 -1.53 -24.42
N CYS A 43 -16.01 -1.20 -23.91
CA CYS A 43 -14.77 -1.81 -24.38
C CYS A 43 -14.80 -3.34 -24.23
N ILE A 44 -15.19 -3.84 -23.05
CA ILE A 44 -15.28 -5.29 -22.77
C ILE A 44 -16.23 -6.00 -23.74
N GLU A 45 -17.36 -5.39 -24.06
CA GLU A 45 -18.32 -5.92 -25.02
C GLU A 45 -17.76 -5.96 -26.44
N ASN A 46 -17.05 -4.89 -26.84
CA ASN A 46 -16.47 -4.76 -28.18
C ASN A 46 -15.30 -5.73 -28.44
N GLU A 47 -14.59 -6.18 -27.40
CA GLU A 47 -13.56 -7.21 -27.56
C GLU A 47 -14.13 -8.57 -27.99
N GLY A 48 -15.43 -8.82 -27.76
CA GLY A 48 -16.09 -10.07 -28.15
C GLY A 48 -15.56 -11.31 -27.40
N LEU A 49 -14.83 -11.12 -26.31
CA LEU A 49 -14.31 -12.21 -25.48
C LEU A 49 -15.45 -12.97 -24.81
N SER A 50 -15.26 -14.28 -24.66
CA SER A 50 -16.16 -15.08 -23.84
C SER A 50 -16.12 -14.60 -22.38
N LYS A 51 -17.19 -14.80 -21.61
CA LYS A 51 -17.19 -14.46 -20.18
C LYS A 51 -16.02 -15.04 -19.39
N LYS A 52 -15.48 -16.20 -19.83
CA LYS A 52 -14.33 -16.87 -19.21
C LYS A 52 -13.00 -16.18 -19.55
N ASP A 53 -12.92 -15.52 -20.70
CA ASP A 53 -11.72 -14.88 -21.20
C ASP A 53 -11.66 -13.38 -20.87
N GLN A 54 -12.78 -12.77 -20.49
CA GLN A 54 -12.85 -11.35 -20.06
C GLN A 54 -11.91 -11.01 -18.88
N ILE A 55 -11.45 -12.00 -18.12
CA ILE A 55 -10.40 -11.80 -17.09
C ILE A 55 -9.04 -11.39 -17.69
N TYR A 56 -8.82 -11.66 -18.97
CA TYR A 56 -7.62 -11.35 -19.74
C TYR A 56 -7.87 -10.27 -20.79
N SER A 57 -8.92 -9.48 -20.60
CA SER A 57 -9.22 -8.33 -21.45
C SER A 57 -8.04 -7.35 -21.50
N ASP A 58 -7.86 -6.73 -22.67
CA ASP A 58 -6.90 -5.64 -22.87
C ASP A 58 -7.51 -4.27 -22.50
N CYS A 59 -8.82 -4.21 -22.21
CA CYS A 59 -9.50 -3.02 -21.73
C CYS A 59 -8.94 -2.56 -20.38
N ARG A 60 -8.46 -1.33 -20.36
CA ARG A 60 -7.85 -0.71 -19.19
C ARG A 60 -8.85 0.18 -18.47
N ILE A 61 -8.71 0.22 -17.16
CA ILE A 61 -9.35 1.24 -16.32
C ILE A 61 -8.65 2.57 -16.60
N SER A 62 -9.42 3.64 -16.77
CA SER A 62 -8.92 4.99 -16.97
C SER A 62 -8.49 5.61 -15.64
N GLU A 63 -7.53 6.55 -15.69
CA GLU A 63 -7.08 7.30 -14.51
C GLU A 63 -8.24 8.06 -13.86
N GLU A 64 -9.13 8.61 -14.69
CA GLU A 64 -10.35 9.30 -14.25
C GLU A 64 -11.28 8.39 -13.44
N LEU A 65 -11.37 7.11 -13.81
CA LEU A 65 -12.15 6.12 -13.06
C LEU A 65 -11.48 5.76 -11.72
N GLU A 66 -10.16 5.62 -11.70
CA GLU A 66 -9.41 5.37 -10.46
C GLU A 66 -9.57 6.53 -9.47
N ASP A 67 -9.43 7.76 -9.95
CA ASP A 67 -9.58 8.98 -9.16
C ASP A 67 -11.01 9.13 -8.62
N ALA A 68 -12.01 8.92 -9.48
CA ALA A 68 -13.40 9.01 -9.06
C ALA A 68 -13.74 7.94 -8.01
N ALA A 69 -13.28 6.69 -8.19
CA ALA A 69 -13.47 5.61 -7.22
C ALA A 69 -12.76 5.91 -5.89
N PHE A 70 -11.58 6.53 -5.93
CA PHE A 70 -10.87 6.95 -4.73
C PHE A 70 -11.63 8.06 -3.98
N ILE A 71 -12.17 9.05 -4.70
CA ILE A 71 -12.84 10.19 -4.06
C ILE A 71 -14.21 9.81 -3.49
N ILE A 72 -14.98 9.01 -4.20
CA ILE A 72 -16.34 8.61 -3.78
C ILE A 72 -16.28 7.53 -2.69
N ASP A 73 -15.50 6.47 -2.93
CA ASP A 73 -15.54 5.25 -2.10
C ASP A 73 -14.29 5.06 -1.22
N ASN A 74 -13.32 5.99 -1.26
CA ASN A 74 -11.99 5.83 -0.63
C ASN A 74 -11.28 4.54 -1.10
N LYS A 75 -11.60 4.08 -2.31
CA LYS A 75 -11.09 2.83 -2.87
C LYS A 75 -9.75 3.07 -3.56
N LYS A 76 -8.67 2.85 -2.81
CA LYS A 76 -7.27 3.11 -3.25
C LYS A 76 -6.79 2.31 -4.46
N ALA A 77 -7.45 1.19 -4.78
CA ALA A 77 -7.09 0.36 -5.91
C ALA A 77 -8.36 -0.33 -6.42
N ILE A 78 -8.65 -0.09 -7.69
CA ILE A 78 -9.68 -0.80 -8.44
C ILE A 78 -9.01 -1.75 -9.43
N SER A 79 -9.71 -2.82 -9.82
CA SER A 79 -9.26 -3.70 -10.89
C SER A 79 -10.42 -4.03 -11.82
N SER A 80 -10.11 -4.40 -13.07
CA SER A 80 -11.11 -4.66 -14.12
C SER A 80 -12.20 -5.64 -13.64
N TYR A 81 -11.83 -6.62 -12.81
CA TYR A 81 -12.72 -7.62 -12.23
C TYR A 81 -13.77 -7.06 -11.27
N ASP A 82 -13.52 -5.90 -10.66
CA ASP A 82 -14.43 -5.30 -9.69
C ASP A 82 -15.76 -4.86 -10.34
N PHE A 83 -15.75 -4.66 -11.66
CA PHE A 83 -16.92 -4.24 -12.45
C PHE A 83 -17.58 -5.41 -13.19
N LEU A 84 -17.00 -6.61 -13.12
CA LEU A 84 -17.47 -7.80 -13.82
C LEU A 84 -18.13 -8.76 -12.83
N SER A 85 -19.46 -8.70 -12.73
CA SER A 85 -20.25 -9.40 -11.70
C SER A 85 -20.11 -10.93 -11.70
N HIS A 86 -19.74 -11.54 -12.83
CA HIS A 86 -19.49 -12.97 -12.94
C HIS A 86 -18.09 -13.39 -12.49
N ILE A 87 -17.21 -12.44 -12.15
CA ILE A 87 -15.83 -12.70 -11.72
C ILE A 87 -15.71 -12.39 -10.22
N SER A 88 -15.18 -13.36 -9.47
CA SER A 88 -14.78 -13.17 -8.08
C SER A 88 -13.26 -13.24 -8.00
N LYS A 89 -12.60 -12.13 -7.69
CA LYS A 89 -11.14 -12.03 -7.59
C LYS A 89 -10.60 -12.90 -6.45
N TYR A 90 -9.43 -13.50 -6.67
CA TYR A 90 -8.70 -14.24 -5.65
C TYR A 90 -8.55 -13.45 -4.34
N LYS A 91 -8.51 -14.17 -3.21
CA LYS A 91 -8.31 -13.58 -1.87
C LYS A 91 -7.19 -14.27 -1.13
N SER A 92 -6.35 -13.53 -0.40
CA SER A 92 -5.24 -14.13 0.34
C SER A 92 -5.74 -14.88 1.56
N ILE A 93 -5.42 -16.18 1.65
CA ILE A 93 -5.73 -17.05 2.79
C ILE A 93 -4.53 -17.09 3.75
N LYS A 94 -3.32 -17.26 3.21
CA LYS A 94 -2.09 -17.37 3.99
C LYS A 94 -1.04 -16.41 3.47
N LYS A 95 -0.67 -15.45 4.32
CA LYS A 95 0.49 -14.58 4.13
C LYS A 95 1.72 -15.21 4.80
N VAL A 96 2.88 -15.07 4.18
CA VAL A 96 4.15 -15.61 4.70
C VAL A 96 5.17 -14.50 4.69
N ARG A 97 5.77 -14.24 5.85
CA ARG A 97 6.94 -13.37 5.95
C ARG A 97 8.18 -14.18 5.57
N PRO A 98 9.05 -13.68 4.67
CA PRO A 98 10.28 -14.38 4.33
C PRO A 98 11.22 -14.41 5.52
N ILE A 99 12.01 -15.48 5.61
CA ILE A 99 13.08 -15.59 6.60
C ILE A 99 14.25 -14.73 6.12
N TYR A 100 14.77 -13.88 6.99
CA TYR A 100 15.90 -13.02 6.65
C TYR A 100 17.15 -13.86 6.32
N PRO A 101 17.81 -13.67 5.16
CA PRO A 101 19.07 -14.35 4.87
C PRO A 101 20.16 -13.90 5.85
N SER A 102 20.86 -14.86 6.47
CA SER A 102 21.85 -14.57 7.52
C SER A 102 22.99 -13.65 7.05
N LYS A 103 23.47 -13.81 5.81
CA LYS A 103 24.49 -12.94 5.22
C LYS A 103 24.00 -11.49 5.11
N MET A 104 22.85 -11.28 4.50
CA MET A 104 22.23 -9.95 4.37
C MET A 104 21.98 -9.31 5.74
N GLN A 105 21.55 -10.12 6.72
CA GLN A 105 21.34 -9.64 8.08
C GLN A 105 22.65 -9.19 8.76
N GLN A 106 23.74 -9.91 8.56
CA GLN A 106 25.07 -9.57 9.10
C GLN A 106 25.62 -8.30 8.46
N GLU A 107 25.37 -8.12 7.16
CA GLU A 107 25.81 -6.95 6.38
C GLU A 107 24.94 -5.71 6.61
N GLY A 108 23.82 -5.83 7.35
CA GLY A 108 22.92 -4.70 7.59
C GLY A 108 22.04 -4.34 6.37
N GLU A 109 22.05 -5.17 5.33
CA GLU A 109 21.39 -4.91 4.06
C GLU A 109 19.88 -5.03 4.19
N MET A 110 19.15 -4.06 3.67
CA MET A 110 17.68 -4.02 3.60
C MET A 110 17.23 -3.93 2.15
N GLY A 111 15.95 -4.16 1.87
CA GLY A 111 15.47 -4.03 0.51
C GLY A 111 14.07 -4.57 0.26
N TYR A 112 13.70 -4.63 -1.01
CA TYR A 112 12.47 -5.25 -1.45
C TYR A 112 12.64 -6.00 -2.77
N LEU A 113 11.74 -6.95 -2.99
CA LEU A 113 11.64 -7.73 -4.23
C LEU A 113 10.19 -7.74 -4.68
N ILE A 114 9.98 -7.59 -5.98
CA ILE A 114 8.67 -7.77 -6.62
C ILE A 114 8.69 -9.10 -7.38
N VAL A 115 7.81 -10.00 -7.00
CA VAL A 115 7.66 -11.32 -7.63
C VAL A 115 6.35 -11.36 -8.39
N LYS A 116 6.43 -11.77 -9.66
CA LYS A 116 5.31 -12.15 -10.49
C LYS A 116 5.07 -13.65 -10.38
N PHE A 117 3.82 -14.08 -10.26
CA PHE A 117 3.44 -15.49 -10.24
C PHE A 117 1.97 -15.66 -10.66
N ASP A 118 1.57 -16.89 -10.95
CA ASP A 118 0.17 -17.22 -11.18
C ASP A 118 -0.44 -17.92 -9.96
N ILE A 119 -1.75 -17.80 -9.78
CA ILE A 119 -2.53 -18.57 -8.80
C ILE A 119 -3.28 -19.66 -9.55
N ASP A 120 -3.06 -20.92 -9.19
CA ASP A 120 -3.75 -22.05 -9.80
C ASP A 120 -5.21 -22.20 -9.28
N LYS A 121 -5.95 -23.13 -9.89
CA LYS A 121 -7.36 -23.41 -9.52
C LYS A 121 -7.54 -23.89 -8.07
N ASN A 122 -6.47 -24.33 -7.42
CA ASN A 122 -6.46 -24.77 -6.03
C ASN A 122 -5.95 -23.67 -5.07
N GLY A 123 -5.70 -22.46 -5.58
CA GLY A 123 -5.21 -21.35 -4.78
C GLY A 123 -3.73 -21.43 -4.40
N LYS A 124 -2.95 -22.27 -5.08
CA LYS A 124 -1.49 -22.34 -4.91
C LYS A 124 -0.81 -21.43 -5.92
N THR A 125 0.28 -20.80 -5.51
CA THR A 125 1.12 -19.99 -6.40
C THR A 125 1.99 -20.88 -7.29
N ILE A 126 2.20 -20.50 -8.55
CA ILE A 126 3.05 -21.20 -9.54
C ILE A 126 3.74 -20.17 -10.48
N ASN A 127 4.64 -20.60 -11.37
CA ASN A 127 5.26 -19.75 -12.41
C ASN A 127 5.94 -18.47 -11.88
N TYR A 128 6.82 -18.62 -10.89
CA TYR A 128 7.47 -17.49 -10.21
C TYR A 128 8.54 -16.82 -11.09
N GLN A 129 8.51 -15.50 -11.15
CA GLN A 129 9.53 -14.65 -11.77
C GLN A 129 9.81 -13.44 -10.87
N ILE A 130 11.08 -13.21 -10.53
CA ILE A 130 11.49 -11.97 -9.84
C ILE A 130 11.62 -10.88 -10.90
N LEU A 131 10.79 -9.85 -10.82
CA LEU A 131 10.82 -8.71 -11.74
C LEU A 131 11.78 -7.63 -11.26
N GLU A 132 11.75 -7.33 -9.97
CA GLU A 132 12.58 -6.31 -9.35
C GLU A 132 13.25 -6.86 -8.08
N ARG A 133 14.49 -6.42 -7.87
CA ARG A 133 15.28 -6.66 -6.68
C ARG A 133 16.05 -5.38 -6.36
N GLN A 134 15.78 -4.78 -5.21
CA GLN A 134 16.36 -3.49 -4.82
C GLN A 134 16.82 -3.57 -3.37
N CYS A 135 18.10 -3.34 -3.12
CA CYS A 135 18.70 -3.18 -1.80
C CYS A 135 18.98 -1.71 -1.51
N GLY A 136 18.83 -1.36 -0.25
CA GLY A 136 19.07 -0.02 0.25
C GLY A 136 18.41 0.21 1.60
N ASN A 137 18.94 1.17 2.35
CA ASN A 137 18.35 1.57 3.62
C ASN A 137 17.06 2.37 3.41
N VAL A 138 15.91 1.71 3.57
CA VAL A 138 14.58 2.32 3.39
C VAL A 138 14.28 3.48 4.34
N TYR A 139 15.05 3.63 5.44
CA TYR A 139 14.87 4.68 6.44
C TYR A 139 15.73 5.92 6.16
N ASN A 140 16.66 5.84 5.21
CA ASN A 140 17.48 6.96 4.80
C ASN A 140 16.93 7.55 3.50
N PRO A 141 16.42 8.79 3.51
CA PRO A 141 15.87 9.43 2.31
C PRO A 141 16.91 9.66 1.21
N ARG A 142 18.21 9.58 1.53
CA ARG A 142 19.33 9.69 0.58
C ARG A 142 19.75 8.34 -0.01
N THR A 143 19.10 7.24 0.37
CA THR A 143 19.44 5.92 -0.15
C THR A 143 19.16 5.84 -1.64
N GLU A 144 20.21 5.58 -2.41
CA GLU A 144 20.08 5.09 -3.77
C GLU A 144 19.90 3.58 -3.73
N PHE A 145 18.74 3.10 -4.21
CA PHE A 145 18.49 1.67 -4.30
C PHE A 145 19.32 1.06 -5.43
N ILE A 146 19.96 -0.06 -5.12
CA ILE A 146 20.79 -0.82 -6.07
C ILE A 146 20.25 -2.24 -6.25
N SER A 147 20.44 -2.80 -7.44
CA SER A 147 20.08 -4.19 -7.69
C SER A 147 20.97 -5.14 -6.89
N CYS A 148 20.36 -6.11 -6.21
CA CYS A 148 21.03 -7.10 -5.37
C CYS A 148 20.24 -8.42 -5.36
N ASP A 149 20.90 -9.57 -5.24
CA ASP A 149 20.27 -10.90 -5.33
C ASP A 149 20.21 -11.67 -4.00
N GLY A 150 20.79 -11.12 -2.93
CA GLY A 150 20.94 -11.84 -1.65
C GLY A 150 19.63 -12.24 -0.97
N PHE A 151 18.51 -11.65 -1.37
CA PHE A 151 17.17 -11.99 -0.89
C PHE A 151 16.38 -12.97 -1.78
N ASP A 152 16.86 -13.29 -2.99
CA ASP A 152 16.11 -14.05 -4.01
C ASP A 152 15.64 -15.41 -3.46
N ARG A 153 16.53 -16.16 -2.80
CA ARG A 153 16.21 -17.49 -2.26
C ARG A 153 15.13 -17.44 -1.18
N ALA A 154 15.23 -16.46 -0.26
CA ALA A 154 14.27 -16.29 0.83
C ALA A 154 12.89 -15.92 0.28
N THR A 155 12.87 -15.00 -0.67
CA THR A 155 11.67 -14.56 -1.40
C THR A 155 11.00 -15.71 -2.15
N LEU A 156 11.75 -16.48 -2.96
CA LEU A 156 11.21 -17.63 -3.70
C LEU A 156 10.72 -18.75 -2.77
N THR A 157 11.30 -18.89 -1.59
CA THR A 157 10.82 -19.85 -0.58
C THR A 157 9.52 -19.38 0.06
N ALA A 158 9.35 -18.08 0.29
CA ALA A 158 8.15 -17.51 0.87
C ALA A 158 6.97 -17.52 -0.10
N VAL A 159 7.18 -17.11 -1.37
CA VAL A 159 6.12 -17.05 -2.38
C VAL A 159 5.47 -18.42 -2.63
N LYS A 160 6.25 -19.50 -2.60
CA LYS A 160 5.78 -20.90 -2.71
C LYS A 160 4.82 -21.32 -1.59
N LYS A 161 4.87 -20.64 -0.45
CA LYS A 161 4.09 -20.96 0.76
C LYS A 161 2.85 -20.07 0.91
N LEU A 162 2.68 -19.06 0.05
CA LEU A 162 1.45 -18.28 -0.01
C LEU A 162 0.28 -19.17 -0.42
N LYS A 163 -0.91 -18.84 0.09
CA LYS A 163 -2.17 -19.51 -0.28
C LYS A 163 -3.26 -18.49 -0.51
N TYR A 164 -4.09 -18.78 -1.49
CA TYR A 164 -5.18 -17.93 -1.92
C TYR A 164 -6.47 -18.74 -2.05
N GLU A 165 -7.60 -18.07 -1.92
CA GLU A 165 -8.84 -18.49 -2.53
C GLU A 165 -8.69 -18.17 -4.03
N PRO A 166 -8.89 -19.13 -4.94
CA PRO A 166 -8.67 -18.91 -6.37
C PRO A 166 -9.68 -17.91 -6.93
N THR A 167 -9.32 -17.24 -8.01
CA THR A 167 -10.28 -16.47 -8.79
C THR A 167 -11.35 -17.40 -9.35
N GLN A 168 -12.61 -16.97 -9.29
CA GLN A 168 -13.74 -17.74 -9.81
C GLN A 168 -14.42 -16.97 -10.94
N ILE A 169 -14.85 -17.70 -11.96
CA ILE A 169 -15.71 -17.18 -13.03
C ILE A 169 -16.98 -18.03 -13.04
N ASN A 170 -18.14 -17.40 -12.81
CA ASN A 170 -19.42 -18.11 -12.61
C ASN A 170 -19.29 -19.24 -11.57
N ASN A 171 -18.61 -18.97 -10.45
CA ASN A 171 -18.33 -19.93 -9.37
C ASN A 171 -17.40 -21.10 -9.74
N GLU A 172 -16.79 -21.11 -10.94
CA GLU A 172 -15.78 -22.08 -11.32
C GLU A 172 -14.37 -21.51 -11.10
N PRO A 173 -13.47 -22.22 -10.37
CA PRO A 173 -12.12 -21.73 -10.15
C PRO A 173 -11.28 -21.76 -11.44
N VAL A 174 -10.60 -20.65 -11.70
CA VAL A 174 -9.71 -20.46 -12.86
C VAL A 174 -8.28 -20.15 -12.42
N VAL A 175 -7.33 -20.34 -13.33
CA VAL A 175 -5.97 -19.85 -13.13
C VAL A 175 -6.01 -18.33 -13.25
N HIS A 176 -5.36 -17.62 -12.34
CA HIS A 176 -5.19 -16.17 -12.40
C HIS A 176 -3.72 -15.86 -12.65
N ARG A 177 -3.42 -15.15 -13.74
CA ARG A 177 -2.04 -14.94 -14.19
C ARG A 177 -1.44 -13.63 -13.68
N ASP A 178 -0.11 -13.58 -13.69
CA ASP A 178 0.68 -12.35 -13.55
C ASP A 178 0.41 -11.53 -12.27
N VAL A 179 0.11 -12.21 -11.16
CA VAL A 179 -0.03 -11.59 -9.85
C VAL A 179 1.32 -11.05 -9.37
N LEU A 180 1.34 -9.78 -8.99
CA LEU A 180 2.50 -9.14 -8.37
C LEU A 180 2.42 -9.17 -6.85
N HIS A 181 3.53 -9.48 -6.20
CA HIS A 181 3.67 -9.38 -4.75
C HIS A 181 5.02 -8.80 -4.36
N ARG A 182 4.98 -7.76 -3.51
CA ARG A 182 6.18 -7.13 -2.95
C ARG A 182 6.55 -7.77 -1.61
N PHE A 183 7.74 -8.36 -1.54
CA PHE A 183 8.38 -8.78 -0.30
C PHE A 183 9.36 -7.71 0.15
N THR A 184 9.28 -7.28 1.41
CA THR A 184 10.18 -6.28 1.98
C THR A 184 10.99 -6.89 3.12
N PHE A 185 12.30 -6.62 3.14
CA PHE A 185 13.24 -7.01 4.17
C PHE A 185 13.70 -5.75 4.91
N LEU A 186 13.24 -5.63 6.16
CA LEU A 186 13.49 -4.46 6.99
C LEU A 186 14.31 -4.87 8.21
N MET A 187 15.29 -4.04 8.57
CA MET A 187 16.02 -4.12 9.83
C MET A 187 15.51 -3.07 10.80
N ALA A 188 16.01 -3.10 12.04
CA ALA A 188 15.72 -2.04 12.99
C ALA A 188 16.29 -0.71 12.46
N GLN A 189 15.49 0.35 12.53
CA GLN A 189 15.95 1.68 12.18
C GLN A 189 17.10 2.12 13.09
N GLU A 190 18.14 2.69 12.50
CA GLU A 190 19.26 3.26 13.24
C GLU A 190 18.79 4.40 14.16
N LYS A 191 19.35 4.47 15.37
CA LYS A 191 18.98 5.49 16.36
C LYS A 191 19.53 6.87 16.00
N ASN A 192 20.67 6.90 15.32
CA ASN A 192 21.38 8.11 14.96
C ASN A 192 21.30 8.28 13.45
N VAL A 193 21.01 9.51 13.03
CA VAL A 193 21.00 9.88 11.62
C VAL A 193 22.29 10.62 11.32
N LEU A 194 22.96 10.25 10.23
CA LEU A 194 24.07 11.03 9.68
C LEU A 194 23.49 12.17 8.85
N LEU A 195 23.83 13.41 9.23
CA LEU A 195 23.37 14.64 8.58
C LEU A 195 24.57 15.38 8.00
N ASP A 196 24.40 15.99 6.84
CA ASP A 196 25.42 16.83 6.21
C ASP A 196 25.55 18.16 6.95
N SER A 197 24.43 18.73 7.40
CA SER A 197 24.39 19.96 8.19
C SER A 197 23.14 20.06 9.07
N GLY A 198 23.12 21.03 9.99
CA GLY A 198 21.91 21.32 10.78
C GLY A 198 21.59 20.33 11.91
N ALA A 199 22.55 19.51 12.37
CA ALA A 199 22.35 18.51 13.42
C ALA A 199 21.66 19.05 14.69
N ASN A 200 22.02 20.27 15.13
CA ASN A 200 21.38 20.91 16.28
C ASN A 200 19.89 21.21 16.05
N GLN A 201 19.53 21.70 14.86
CA GLN A 201 18.13 21.95 14.49
C GLN A 201 17.37 20.64 14.34
N TYR A 202 17.98 19.61 13.76
CA TYR A 202 17.38 18.30 13.63
C TYR A 202 17.10 17.66 15.00
N ASN A 203 18.05 17.73 15.94
CA ASN A 203 17.83 17.25 17.31
C ASN A 203 16.69 18.00 18.02
N LYS A 204 16.58 19.32 17.82
CA LYS A 204 15.44 20.11 18.33
C LYS A 204 14.12 19.69 17.71
N LEU A 205 14.10 19.43 16.40
CA LEU A 205 12.94 18.93 15.67
C LEU A 205 12.49 17.59 16.24
N ILE A 206 13.38 16.60 16.32
CA ILE A 206 13.06 15.27 16.85
C ILE A 206 12.60 15.34 18.30
N ALA A 207 13.20 16.21 19.12
CA ALA A 207 12.74 16.44 20.49
C ALA A 207 11.32 17.05 20.55
N ALA A 208 10.99 17.98 19.65
CA ALA A 208 9.65 18.54 19.54
C ALA A 208 8.63 17.46 19.12
N MET A 209 8.96 16.62 18.13
CA MET A 209 8.13 15.48 17.73
C MET A 209 7.87 14.51 18.87
N LYS A 210 8.91 14.15 19.65
CA LYS A 210 8.77 13.27 20.83
C LYS A 210 7.87 13.85 21.92
N ARG A 211 7.71 15.18 21.97
CA ARG A 211 6.80 15.88 22.89
C ARG A 211 5.42 16.17 22.27
N ASN A 212 5.13 15.65 21.07
CA ASN A 212 3.93 15.95 20.29
C ASN A 212 3.74 17.44 19.96
N GLU A 213 4.82 18.23 19.96
CA GLU A 213 4.81 19.65 19.57
C GLU A 213 4.89 19.78 18.03
N PHE A 214 3.92 19.23 17.29
CA PHE A 214 4.00 19.08 15.84
C PHE A 214 4.08 20.40 15.07
N GLU A 215 3.37 21.44 15.49
CA GLU A 215 3.48 22.79 14.88
C GLU A 215 4.90 23.35 14.98
N ARG A 216 5.51 23.20 16.16
CA ARG A 216 6.89 23.62 16.39
C ARG A 216 7.86 22.78 15.57
N ALA A 217 7.67 21.47 15.53
CA ALA A 217 8.48 20.57 14.72
C ALA A 217 8.39 20.92 13.23
N LEU A 218 7.18 21.22 12.73
CA LEU A 218 6.91 21.61 11.35
C LEU A 218 7.60 22.93 11.01
N LYS A 219 7.55 23.92 11.91
CA LYS A 219 8.28 25.17 11.76
C LYS A 219 9.79 24.94 11.61
N ILE A 220 10.38 24.15 12.52
CA ILE A 220 11.82 23.83 12.46
C ILE A 220 12.14 23.10 11.15
N ALA A 221 11.29 22.18 10.70
CA ALA A 221 11.50 21.46 9.44
C ALA A 221 11.54 22.41 8.24
N ASN A 222 10.56 23.31 8.13
CA ASN A 222 10.46 24.27 7.02
C ASN A 222 11.64 25.25 6.97
N GLU A 223 12.14 25.70 8.12
CA GLU A 223 13.28 26.63 8.20
C GLU A 223 14.63 25.98 7.80
N ASN A 224 14.68 24.65 7.65
CA ASN A 224 15.93 23.91 7.46
C ASN A 224 15.88 22.93 6.28
N LEU A 225 14.93 23.08 5.34
CA LEU A 225 14.81 22.18 4.18
C LEU A 225 16.07 22.14 3.31
N GLU A 226 16.75 23.27 3.13
CA GLU A 226 17.98 23.38 2.34
C GLU A 226 19.22 22.78 3.04
N LYS A 227 19.10 22.36 4.31
CA LYS A 227 20.25 21.87 5.07
C LYS A 227 20.52 20.39 4.88
N ASP A 228 19.46 19.60 4.75
CA ASP A 228 19.51 18.15 4.63
C ASP A 228 18.13 17.58 4.26
N ASP A 229 18.09 16.56 3.39
CA ASP A 229 16.87 15.85 2.96
C ASP A 229 16.09 15.25 4.12
N TYR A 230 16.75 14.94 5.24
CA TYR A 230 16.09 14.48 6.45
C TYR A 230 15.09 15.51 7.02
N PHE A 231 15.27 16.82 6.80
CA PHE A 231 14.27 17.81 7.21
C PHE A 231 12.99 17.72 6.36
N LEU A 232 13.12 17.49 5.05
CA LEU A 232 11.99 17.26 4.17
C LEU A 232 11.27 15.96 4.52
N TYR A 233 12.02 14.89 4.77
CA TYR A 233 11.48 13.62 5.24
C TYR A 233 10.67 13.79 6.54
N GLN A 234 11.26 14.43 7.56
CA GLN A 234 10.55 14.64 8.82
C GLN A 234 9.34 15.58 8.68
N LYS A 235 9.39 16.58 7.80
CA LYS A 235 8.21 17.41 7.47
C LYS A 235 7.04 16.56 6.97
N ALA A 236 7.30 15.58 6.11
CA ALA A 236 6.27 14.67 5.63
C ALA A 236 5.69 13.81 6.78
N VAL A 237 6.56 13.27 7.65
CA VAL A 237 6.16 12.50 8.84
C VAL A 237 5.31 13.34 9.78
N ILE A 238 5.71 14.58 10.06
CA ILE A 238 4.95 15.50 10.91
C ILE A 238 3.56 15.78 10.33
N LYS A 239 3.48 16.11 9.03
CA LYS A 239 2.19 16.35 8.36
C LYS A 239 1.28 15.13 8.35
N PHE A 240 1.84 13.92 8.30
CA PHE A 240 1.08 12.69 8.45
C PHE A 240 0.40 12.63 9.82
N TYR A 241 1.16 12.83 10.91
CA TYR A 241 0.62 12.83 12.27
C TYR A 241 -0.34 13.98 12.60
N MET A 242 -0.25 15.11 11.90
CA MET A 242 -1.17 16.25 12.08
C MET A 242 -2.53 16.04 11.40
N LYS A 243 -2.66 15.06 10.50
CA LYS A 243 -3.91 14.74 9.81
C LYS A 243 -4.78 13.75 10.61
N ASP A 244 -4.26 13.18 11.69
CA ASP A 244 -4.96 12.37 12.69
C ASP A 244 -5.35 13.25 13.90
#